data_AF-A0A9P9BIV0-F1
#
_entry.id   AF-A0A9P9BIV0-F1
#
_cell.length_a   1.000
_cell.length_b   1.000
_cell.length_c   1.000
_cell.angle_alpha   90.00
_cell.angle_beta   90.00
_cell.angle_gamma   90.00
#
_symmetry.space_group_name_H-M   'P 1'
#
loop_
_entity.id
_entity.type
_entity.pdbx_description
1 polymer ?
#
loop_
_entity_poly.entity_id
_entity_poly.type
_entity_poly.pdbx_seq_one_letter_code
_entity_poly.pdbx_strand_id
1 'polypeptide(L)'
;VAGTGKTTIARTIAQHYHELERLGASFFFSRNTGGDLVSTNKFASAIAAQLADHIPALKPSVTRANTSSRLRHLGLFEQWKKLVLEPLATLDVTLKSSIVFMVDALDECADEEEIRLLIHCLAGAVTVQGVRLRVFVTS
;
A
#
# COMPACT_ATOMS: atom_id res chain seq x y z
N VAL A 1 8.18 18.59 -12.43
CA VAL A 1 9.56 18.56 -12.95
C VAL A 1 10.36 17.57 -12.11
N ALA A 2 11.10 16.66 -12.75
CA ALA A 2 11.97 15.74 -12.02
C ALA A 2 13.03 16.54 -11.23
N GLY A 3 13.37 16.11 -10.02
CA GLY A 3 14.35 16.82 -9.18
C GLY A 3 13.81 18.01 -8.36
N THR A 4 12.49 18.22 -8.27
CA THR A 4 11.89 19.27 -7.40
C THR A 4 11.70 18.85 -5.94
N GLY A 5 12.33 17.76 -5.51
CA GLY A 5 12.29 17.31 -4.11
C GLY A 5 10.99 16.64 -3.66
N LYS A 6 10.07 16.24 -4.56
CA LYS A 6 8.80 15.57 -4.19
C LYS A 6 9.06 14.27 -3.42
N THR A 7 9.97 13.42 -3.90
CA THR A 7 10.41 12.22 -3.20
C THR A 7 11.02 12.54 -1.84
N THR A 8 11.77 13.65 -1.73
CA THR A 8 12.30 14.11 -0.44
C THR A 8 11.15 14.44 0.51
N ILE A 9 10.16 15.22 0.06
CA ILE A 9 8.97 15.56 0.85
C ILE A 9 8.19 14.30 1.22
N ALA A 10 7.98 13.37 0.28
CA ALA A 10 7.28 12.12 0.51
C ALA A 10 7.98 11.27 1.57
N ARG A 11 9.31 11.16 1.51
CA ARG A 11 10.11 10.49 2.54
C ARG A 11 10.02 11.19 3.89
N THR A 12 10.08 12.52 3.92
CA THR A 12 9.92 13.29 5.16
C THR A 12 8.55 13.08 5.79
N ILE A 13 7.47 13.09 4.99
CA ILE A 13 6.12 12.82 5.45
C ILE A 13 6.01 11.38 5.97
N ALA A 14 6.52 10.40 5.23
CA ALA A 14 6.52 9.00 5.66
C ALA A 14 7.25 8.82 6.99
N GLN A 15 8.46 9.39 7.11
CA GLN A 15 9.26 9.35 8.35
C GLN A 15 8.50 9.98 9.52
N HIS A 16 7.90 11.15 9.32
CA HIS A 16 7.11 11.82 10.35
C HIS A 16 5.94 10.96 10.83
N TYR A 17 5.19 10.34 9.92
CA TYR A 17 4.08 9.45 10.31
C TYR A 17 4.56 8.12 10.89
N HIS A 18 5.76 7.65 10.53
CA HIS A 18 6.38 6.47 11.16
C HIS A 18 6.70 6.73 12.63
N GLU A 19 7.31 7.88 12.94
CA GLU A 19 7.62 8.31 14.31
C GLU A 19 6.35 8.52 15.17
N LEU A 20 5.24 8.88 14.54
CA LEU A 20 3.93 8.99 15.19
C LEU A 20 3.19 7.65 15.32
N GLU A 21 3.80 6.53 14.93
CA GLU A 21 3.16 5.21 14.86
C GLU A 21 1.83 5.25 14.09
N ARG A 22 1.84 5.92 12.94
CA ARG A 22 0.67 6.12 12.07
C ARG A 22 0.93 5.82 10.60
N LEU A 23 2.19 5.55 10.22
CA LEU A 23 2.51 5.07 8.88
C LEU A 23 2.14 3.58 8.79
N GLY A 24 1.07 3.27 8.09
CA GLY A 24 0.64 1.89 7.86
C GLY A 24 1.44 1.20 6.78
N ALA A 25 1.81 1.93 5.73
CA ALA A 25 2.67 1.44 4.67
C ALA A 25 3.27 2.60 3.87
N SER A 26 4.41 2.34 3.23
CA SER A 26 4.99 3.22 2.23
C SER A 26 5.50 2.42 1.03
N PHE A 27 5.39 3.00 -0.17
CA PHE A 27 5.90 2.41 -1.40
C PHE A 27 6.42 3.51 -2.32
N PHE A 28 7.67 3.38 -2.76
CA PHE A 28 8.33 4.37 -3.61
C PHE A 28 8.69 3.70 -4.93
N PHE A 29 8.01 4.09 -6.01
CA PHE A 29 8.30 3.58 -7.34
C PHE A 29 9.60 4.20 -7.89
N SER A 30 10.31 3.44 -8.73
CA SER A 30 11.56 3.88 -9.35
C SER A 30 11.81 3.10 -10.63
N ARG A 31 11.97 3.81 -11.77
CA ARG A 31 12.31 3.19 -13.07
C ARG A 31 13.77 2.70 -13.16
N ASN A 32 14.66 3.24 -12.34
CA ASN A 32 16.12 3.09 -12.52
C ASN A 32 16.73 1.89 -11.78
N THR A 33 15.95 1.13 -11.02
CA THR A 33 16.37 -0.11 -10.40
C THR A 33 16.03 -1.27 -11.32
N GLY A 34 16.99 -1.66 -12.19
CA GLY A 34 16.86 -2.73 -13.19
C GLY A 34 16.71 -4.15 -12.61
N GLY A 35 15.75 -4.37 -11.72
CA GLY A 35 15.39 -5.69 -11.21
C GLY A 35 14.09 -5.62 -10.42
N ASP A 36 13.15 -6.53 -10.72
CA ASP A 36 11.91 -6.94 -10.01
C ASP A 36 11.11 -5.95 -9.12
N LEU A 37 11.39 -4.65 -9.16
CA LEU A 37 10.74 -3.57 -8.41
C LEU A 37 9.79 -2.75 -9.30
N VAL A 38 9.68 -3.14 -10.57
CA VAL A 38 8.86 -2.49 -11.60
C VAL A 38 7.48 -3.15 -11.76
N SER A 39 7.23 -4.33 -11.16
CA SER A 39 5.90 -4.94 -11.29
C SER A 39 4.97 -4.53 -10.14
N THR A 40 3.82 -3.97 -10.50
CA THR A 40 2.60 -3.91 -9.68
C THR A 40 2.32 -5.21 -8.90
N ASN A 41 2.79 -6.36 -9.39
CA ASN A 41 2.68 -7.67 -8.71
C ASN A 41 3.25 -7.71 -7.28
N LYS A 42 4.17 -6.81 -6.90
CA LYS A 42 4.68 -6.74 -5.52
C LYS A 42 3.97 -5.71 -4.66
N PHE A 43 3.23 -4.78 -5.28
CA PHE A 43 2.62 -3.65 -4.58
C PHE A 43 1.67 -4.13 -3.47
N ALA A 44 0.70 -4.97 -3.79
CA ALA A 44 -0.27 -5.48 -2.83
C ALA A 44 0.41 -6.24 -1.67
N SER A 45 1.34 -7.16 -1.98
CA SER A 45 2.07 -7.95 -0.98
C SER A 45 2.96 -7.09 -0.09
N ALA A 46 3.64 -6.08 -0.65
CA ALA A 46 4.51 -5.18 0.11
C ALA A 46 3.71 -4.27 1.05
N ILE A 47 2.60 -3.71 0.59
CA ILE A 47 1.70 -2.91 1.43
C ILE A 47 1.11 -3.78 2.55
N ALA A 48 0.64 -4.99 2.23
CA ALA A 48 0.04 -5.88 3.20
C ALA A 48 1.01 -6.36 4.28
N ALA A 49 2.27 -6.63 3.92
CA ALA A 49 3.31 -6.98 4.87
C ALA A 49 3.57 -5.83 5.87
N GLN A 50 3.79 -4.61 5.36
CA GLN A 50 3.98 -3.42 6.21
C GLN A 50 2.77 -3.16 7.11
N LEU A 51 1.57 -3.30 6.56
CA LEU A 51 0.33 -3.12 7.30
C LEU A 51 0.16 -4.15 8.42
N ALA A 52 0.56 -5.41 8.19
CA ALA A 52 0.54 -6.47 9.20
C ALA A 52 1.59 -6.27 10.30
N ASP A 53 2.71 -5.64 9.98
CA ASP A 53 3.72 -5.25 10.97
C ASP A 53 3.23 -4.06 11.81
N HIS A 54 2.55 -3.09 11.18
CA HIS A 54 1.98 -1.94 11.87
C HIS A 54 0.74 -2.28 12.71
N ILE A 55 -0.13 -3.18 12.22
CA ILE A 55 -1.35 -3.64 12.89
C ILE A 55 -1.24 -5.16 13.10
N PRO A 56 -0.65 -5.62 14.21
CA PRO A 56 -0.41 -7.05 14.44
C PRO A 56 -1.67 -7.93 14.36
N ALA A 57 -2.86 -7.37 14.64
CA ALA A 57 -4.14 -8.06 14.50
C ALA A 57 -4.43 -8.54 13.06
N LEU A 58 -3.83 -7.92 12.05
CA LEU A 58 -3.99 -8.31 10.64
C LEU A 58 -3.08 -9.47 10.23
N LYS A 59 -1.99 -9.71 10.97
CA LYS A 59 -0.95 -10.67 10.62
C LYS A 59 -1.49 -12.09 10.31
N PRO A 60 -2.45 -12.65 11.07
CA PRO A 60 -3.03 -13.96 10.76
C PRO A 60 -3.78 -13.98 9.42
N SER A 61 -4.58 -12.95 9.14
CA SER A 61 -5.37 -12.84 7.90
C SER A 61 -4.47 -12.64 6.68
N VAL A 62 -3.49 -11.73 6.78
CA VAL A 62 -2.52 -11.46 5.71
C VAL A 62 -1.65 -12.69 5.43
N THR A 63 -1.13 -13.35 6.47
CA THR A 63 -0.29 -14.56 6.30
C THR A 63 -1.07 -15.66 5.59
N ARG A 64 -2.31 -15.92 6.01
CA ARG A 64 -3.18 -16.92 5.39
C ARG A 64 -3.43 -16.61 3.90
N ALA A 65 -3.75 -15.36 3.57
CA ALA A 65 -3.93 -14.95 2.18
C ALA A 65 -2.65 -15.12 1.35
N ASN A 66 -1.49 -14.77 1.92
CA ASN A 66 -0.19 -14.84 1.25
C ASN A 66 0.33 -16.27 1.02
N THR A 67 -0.08 -17.25 1.85
CA THR A 67 0.28 -18.67 1.66
C THR A 67 -0.44 -19.35 0.50
N SER A 68 -1.47 -18.72 -0.08
CA SER A 68 -2.18 -19.30 -1.22
C SER A 68 -1.33 -19.23 -2.49
N SER A 69 -0.94 -20.38 -3.05
CA SER A 69 -0.22 -20.46 -4.33
C SER A 69 -0.99 -19.79 -5.47
N ARG A 70 -2.33 -19.76 -5.40
CA ARG A 70 -3.20 -19.10 -6.37
C ARG A 70 -3.04 -17.60 -6.39
N LEU A 71 -2.62 -16.97 -5.28
CA LEU A 71 -2.52 -15.52 -5.15
C LEU A 71 -1.59 -14.91 -6.21
N ARG A 72 -0.47 -15.58 -6.50
CA ARG A 72 0.53 -15.15 -7.49
C ARG A 72 0.00 -15.13 -8.93
N HIS A 73 -1.11 -15.81 -9.19
CA HIS A 73 -1.75 -15.89 -10.50
C HIS A 73 -2.95 -14.93 -10.63
N LEU A 74 -3.30 -14.20 -9.56
CA LEU A 74 -4.36 -13.21 -9.59
C LEU A 74 -3.85 -11.87 -10.12
N GLY A 75 -4.73 -11.09 -10.75
CA GLY A 75 -4.45 -9.70 -11.08
C GLY A 75 -4.32 -8.82 -9.84
N LEU A 76 -3.72 -7.63 -10.00
CA LEU A 76 -3.41 -6.70 -8.91
C LEU A 76 -4.62 -6.43 -7.99
N PHE A 77 -5.79 -6.14 -8.55
CA PHE A 77 -6.97 -5.82 -7.74
C PHE A 77 -7.44 -7.00 -6.87
N GLU A 78 -7.40 -8.22 -7.40
CA GLU A 78 -7.76 -9.43 -6.65
C GLU A 78 -6.73 -9.76 -5.57
N GLN A 79 -5.45 -9.53 -5.84
CA GLN A 79 -4.41 -9.61 -4.81
C GLN A 79 -4.64 -8.56 -3.72
N TRP A 80 -4.92 -7.31 -4.10
CA TRP A 80 -5.18 -6.20 -3.18
C TRP A 80 -6.39 -6.47 -2.29
N LYS A 81 -7.49 -6.96 -2.88
CA LYS A 81 -8.68 -7.32 -2.13
C LYS A 81 -8.37 -8.36 -1.05
N LYS A 82 -7.69 -9.44 -1.39
CA LYS A 82 -7.36 -10.54 -0.46
C LYS A 82 -6.34 -10.16 0.60
N LEU A 83 -5.38 -9.30 0.25
CA LEU A 83 -4.25 -8.97 1.13
C LEU A 83 -4.48 -7.71 1.97
N VAL A 84 -5.33 -6.79 1.53
CA VAL A 84 -5.52 -5.48 2.16
C VAL A 84 -6.97 -5.26 2.57
N LEU A 85 -7.92 -5.31 1.62
CA LEU A 85 -9.32 -4.96 1.92
C LEU A 85 -9.99 -5.96 2.85
N GLU A 86 -9.90 -7.25 2.55
CA GLU A 86 -10.50 -8.32 3.37
C GLU A 86 -9.89 -8.34 4.78
N PRO A 87 -8.55 -8.31 4.97
CA PRO A 87 -7.97 -8.20 6.31
C PRO A 87 -8.42 -6.95 7.07
N LEU A 88 -8.41 -5.77 6.45
CA LEU A 88 -8.87 -4.53 7.10
C LEU A 88 -10.34 -4.61 7.53
N ALA A 89 -11.19 -5.23 6.71
CA ALA A 89 -12.61 -5.41 7.02
C ALA A 89 -12.86 -6.41 8.17
N THR A 90 -11.89 -7.27 8.49
CA THR A 90 -11.97 -8.20 9.65
C THR A 90 -11.58 -7.57 10.98
N LEU A 91 -11.13 -6.32 10.99
CA LEU A 91 -10.80 -5.62 12.23
C LEU A 91 -12.08 -5.29 12.99
N ASP A 92 -12.30 -6.00 14.10
CA ASP A 92 -13.37 -5.72 15.07
C ASP A 92 -13.01 -4.57 16.02
N VAL A 93 -11.91 -3.87 15.74
CA VAL A 93 -11.41 -2.75 16.53
C VAL A 93 -11.48 -1.47 15.72
N THR A 94 -12.15 -0.45 16.26
CA THR A 94 -12.10 0.89 15.68
C THR A 94 -10.77 1.53 16.04
N LEU A 95 -9.93 1.77 15.04
CA LEU A 95 -8.68 2.48 15.25
C LEU A 95 -8.95 3.95 15.57
N LYS A 96 -8.49 4.42 16.74
CA LYS A 96 -8.72 5.79 17.21
C LYS A 96 -8.00 6.84 16.37
N SER A 97 -6.85 6.49 15.81
CA SER A 97 -5.99 7.37 15.01
C SER A 97 -6.06 7.00 13.54
N SER A 98 -5.87 7.98 12.66
CA SER A 98 -5.77 7.69 11.23
C SER A 98 -4.44 7.05 10.90
N ILE A 99 -4.48 6.05 10.02
CA ILE A 99 -3.32 5.41 9.41
C ILE A 99 -3.06 6.04 8.05
N VAL A 100 -1.79 6.17 7.69
CA VAL A 100 -1.33 6.82 6.46
C VAL A 100 -0.63 5.79 5.56
N PHE A 101 -1.01 5.80 4.28
CA PHE A 101 -0.24 5.21 3.20
C PHE A 101 0.49 6.31 2.43
N MET A 102 1.77 6.10 2.16
CA MET A 102 2.56 6.97 1.27
C MET A 102 2.92 6.20 0.00
N VAL A 103 2.56 6.74 -1.15
CA VAL A 103 2.91 6.20 -2.47
C VAL A 103 3.60 7.29 -3.29
N ASP A 104 4.87 7.10 -3.61
CA ASP A 104 5.68 8.10 -4.31
C ASP A 104 5.99 7.65 -5.76
N ALA A 105 6.06 8.63 -6.65
CA ALA A 105 6.42 8.46 -8.07
C ALA A 105 5.51 7.48 -8.81
N LEU A 106 4.19 7.58 -8.64
CA LEU A 106 3.23 6.66 -9.24
C LEU A 106 3.34 6.60 -10.78
N ASP A 107 3.71 7.70 -11.43
CA ASP A 107 3.97 7.75 -12.88
C ASP A 107 5.22 6.97 -13.32
N GLU A 108 6.11 6.61 -12.39
CA GLU A 108 7.27 5.77 -12.65
C GLU A 108 6.96 4.27 -12.71
N CYS A 109 5.78 3.83 -12.26
CA CYS A 109 5.51 2.40 -12.04
C CYS A 109 5.12 1.60 -13.28
N ALA A 110 4.36 2.18 -14.20
CA ALA A 110 3.69 1.42 -15.27
C ALA A 110 3.01 2.34 -16.31
N ASP A 111 2.25 1.74 -17.22
CA ASP A 111 1.36 2.45 -18.14
C ASP A 111 0.11 3.03 -17.45
N GLU A 112 -0.70 3.78 -18.20
CA GLU A 112 -1.89 4.46 -17.67
C GLU A 112 -2.93 3.49 -17.07
N GLU A 113 -3.08 2.28 -17.62
CA GLU A 113 -4.07 1.32 -17.14
C GLU A 113 -3.68 0.75 -15.78
N GLU A 114 -2.40 0.42 -15.60
CA GLU A 114 -1.88 -0.02 -14.30
C GLU A 114 -1.94 1.11 -13.24
N ILE A 115 -1.65 2.35 -13.62
CA ILE A 115 -1.81 3.52 -12.72
C ILE A 115 -3.27 3.65 -12.28
N ARG A 116 -4.24 3.55 -13.20
CA ARG A 116 -5.68 3.57 -12.87
C ARG A 116 -6.05 2.44 -11.91
N LEU A 117 -5.52 1.24 -12.12
CA LEU A 117 -5.78 0.09 -11.25
C LEU A 117 -5.21 0.29 -9.84
N LEU A 118 -4.00 0.86 -9.72
CA LEU A 118 -3.41 1.23 -8.43
C LEU A 118 -4.23 2.28 -7.69
N ILE A 119 -4.68 3.33 -8.38
CA ILE A 119 -5.55 4.36 -7.80
C ILE A 119 -6.87 3.73 -7.35
N HIS A 120 -7.45 2.83 -8.14
CA HIS A 120 -8.67 2.12 -7.76
C HIS A 120 -8.49 1.28 -6.49
N CYS A 121 -7.36 0.56 -6.39
CA CYS A 121 -6.99 -0.20 -5.18
C CYS A 121 -6.88 0.71 -3.95
N LEU A 122 -6.11 1.80 -4.07
CA LEU A 122 -5.91 2.78 -2.99
C LEU A 122 -7.21 3.43 -2.55
N ALA A 123 -8.07 3.83 -3.50
CA ALA A 123 -9.39 4.38 -3.21
C ALA A 123 -10.26 3.39 -2.45
N GLY A 124 -10.28 2.12 -2.86
CA GLY A 124 -10.99 1.05 -2.15
C GLY A 124 -10.56 0.94 -0.68
N ALA A 125 -9.27 1.05 -0.38
CA ALA A 125 -8.77 0.95 0.99
C ALA A 125 -9.21 2.12 1.89
N VAL A 126 -9.42 3.31 1.32
CA VAL A 126 -9.93 4.49 2.06
C VAL A 126 -11.40 4.32 2.47
N THR A 127 -12.15 3.47 1.75
CA THR A 127 -13.59 3.26 2.02
C THR A 127 -13.89 2.19 3.09
N VAL A 128 -12.88 1.45 3.53
CA VAL A 128 -13.05 0.36 4.50
C VAL A 128 -13.50 0.94 5.85
N GLN A 129 -14.60 0.40 6.38
CA GLN A 129 -15.16 0.82 7.67
C GLN A 129 -14.30 0.30 8.84
N GLY A 130 -14.35 1.00 9.98
CA GLY A 130 -13.58 0.63 11.18
C GLY A 130 -12.12 1.11 11.18
N VAL A 131 -11.58 1.51 10.02
CA VAL A 131 -10.22 2.06 9.87
C VAL A 131 -10.26 3.42 9.21
N ARG A 132 -9.63 4.43 9.83
CA ARG A 132 -9.47 5.75 9.22
C ARG A 132 -8.19 5.79 8.39
N LEU A 133 -8.24 5.31 7.16
CA LEU A 133 -7.10 5.27 6.25
C LEU A 133 -7.00 6.55 5.40
N ARG A 134 -5.79 7.09 5.27
CA ARG A 134 -5.47 8.23 4.39
C ARG A 134 -4.34 7.84 3.46
N VAL A 135 -4.39 8.30 2.21
CA VAL A 135 -3.36 8.01 1.21
C VAL A 135 -2.78 9.33 0.70
N PHE A 136 -1.46 9.43 0.69
CA PHE A 136 -0.72 10.45 -0.04
C PHE A 136 -0.09 9.81 -1.27
N VAL A 137 -0.29 10.44 -2.42
CA VAL A 137 0.24 9.98 -3.71
C VAL A 137 1.01 11.12 -4.37
N THR A 138 2.18 10.82 -4.95
CA THR A 138 2.91 11.75 -5.81
C THR A 138 3.13 11.16 -7.21
N SER A 139 3.36 12.05 -8.17
CA SER A 139 3.86 11.79 -9.53
C SER A 139 4.92 12.82 -9.89
#